data_AF-A0AAQ3CME0-F1
#
_entry.id   AF-A0AAQ3CME0-F1
#
_cell.length_a   1.000
_cell.length_b   1.000
_cell.length_c   1.000
_cell.angle_alpha   90.00
_cell.angle_beta   90.00
_cell.angle_gamma   90.00
#
_symmetry.space_group_name_H-M   'P 1'
#
loop_
_entity.id
_entity.type
_entity.pdbx_description
1 polymer ?
#
loop_
_entity_poly.entity_id
_entity_poly.type
_entity_poly.pdbx_seq_one_letter_code
_entity_poly.pdbx_strand_id
1 'polypeptide(L)'
;MNIDLNIGIPYQEKVHLKSDLERLVACYPEYICILEFLVDEENYIEFFKDVSFIYDEAKSEDFWFYALDFLESNGYMNYEISNFTLKGYESKHNLRYWEA
;
A
#
# COMPACT_ATOMS: atom_id res chain seq x y z
N MET A 1 7.09 -12.53 9.06
CA MET A 1 7.74 -11.40 8.39
C MET A 1 6.65 -10.47 7.90
N ASN A 2 6.84 -9.18 8.17
CA ASN A 2 5.87 -8.13 7.83
C ASN A 2 6.56 -7.14 6.88
N ILE A 3 5.85 -6.68 5.86
CA ILE A 3 6.36 -5.69 4.90
C ILE A 3 5.33 -4.58 4.73
N ASP A 4 5.77 -3.33 4.84
CA ASP A 4 4.97 -2.15 4.53
C ASP A 4 5.42 -1.59 3.18
N LEU A 5 4.47 -1.30 2.29
CA LEU A 5 4.71 -0.75 0.97
C LEU A 5 3.93 0.55 0.80
N ASN A 6 4.64 1.64 0.50
CA ASN A 6 4.00 2.91 0.18
C ASN A 6 3.64 2.98 -1.32
N ILE A 7 2.43 3.44 -1.62
CA ILE A 7 1.93 3.70 -2.97
C ILE A 7 1.51 5.16 -3.11
N GLY A 8 1.43 5.67 -4.34
CA GLY A 8 1.11 7.08 -4.59
C GLY A 8 2.28 8.03 -4.30
N ILE A 9 3.49 7.50 -4.11
CA ILE A 9 4.66 8.35 -3.86
C ILE A 9 5.05 9.16 -5.10
N PRO A 10 5.75 10.29 -4.94
CA PRO A 10 6.06 11.15 -6.07
C PRO A 10 6.86 10.45 -7.16
N TYR A 11 6.46 10.70 -8.42
CA TYR A 11 7.01 10.08 -9.63
C TYR A 11 6.86 8.55 -9.72
N GLN A 12 6.05 7.93 -8.85
CA GLN A 12 5.74 6.52 -8.99
C GLN A 12 4.90 6.29 -10.25
N GLU A 13 5.20 5.23 -10.96
CA GLU A 13 4.50 4.79 -12.16
C GLU A 13 4.06 3.34 -11.95
N LYS A 14 3.06 2.90 -12.70
CA LYS A 14 2.52 1.53 -12.57
C LYS A 14 3.58 0.44 -12.72
N VAL A 15 4.62 0.69 -13.53
CA VAL A 15 5.76 -0.23 -13.71
C VAL A 15 6.61 -0.37 -12.44
N HIS A 16 6.77 0.70 -11.67
CA HIS A 16 7.48 0.68 -10.39
C HIS A 16 6.69 -0.15 -9.37
N LEU A 17 5.40 0.14 -9.23
CA LEU A 17 4.51 -0.59 -8.32
C LEU A 17 4.48 -2.09 -8.66
N LYS A 18 4.35 -2.44 -9.94
CA LYS A 18 4.41 -3.83 -10.39
C LYS A 18 5.71 -4.51 -9.96
N SER A 19 6.85 -3.88 -10.23
CA SER A 19 8.16 -4.44 -9.86
C SER A 19 8.29 -4.61 -8.34
N ASP A 20 7.76 -3.69 -7.55
CA ASP A 20 7.81 -3.78 -6.09
C ASP A 20 6.92 -4.90 -5.56
N LEU A 21 5.71 -5.05 -6.08
CA LEU A 21 4.79 -6.13 -5.72
C LEU A 21 5.36 -7.52 -6.08
N GLU A 22 5.99 -7.66 -7.25
CA GLU A 22 6.65 -8.89 -7.67
C GLU A 22 7.78 -9.29 -6.69
N ARG A 23 8.59 -8.33 -6.26
CA ARG A 23 9.66 -8.56 -5.27
C ARG A 23 9.09 -8.85 -3.89
N LEU A 24 8.04 -8.14 -3.50
CA LEU A 24 7.38 -8.27 -2.21
C LEU A 24 6.80 -9.68 -2.05
N VAL A 25 6.06 -10.18 -3.05
CA VAL A 25 5.51 -11.55 -3.00
C VAL A 25 6.62 -12.60 -3.05
N ALA A 26 7.73 -12.35 -3.77
CA ALA A 26 8.88 -13.25 -3.78
C ALA A 26 9.55 -13.42 -2.40
N CYS A 27 9.37 -12.45 -1.50
CA CYS A 27 9.82 -12.57 -0.10
C CYS A 27 8.89 -13.45 0.75
N TYR A 28 7.71 -13.82 0.25
CA TYR A 28 6.70 -14.62 0.95
C TYR A 28 6.35 -14.09 2.36
N PRO A 29 6.03 -12.79 2.54
CA PRO A 29 5.64 -12.26 3.84
C PRO A 29 4.30 -12.86 4.29
N GLU A 30 4.13 -13.06 5.59
CA GLU A 30 2.84 -13.46 6.18
C GLU A 30 1.87 -12.27 6.26
N TYR A 31 2.39 -11.04 6.41
CA TYR A 31 1.62 -9.81 6.53
C TYR A 31 2.18 -8.71 5.62
N ILE A 32 1.28 -8.02 4.93
CA ILE A 32 1.60 -6.89 4.07
C ILE A 32 0.70 -5.72 4.45
N CYS A 33 1.28 -4.53 4.60
CA CYS A 33 0.53 -3.29 4.71
C CYS A 33 0.77 -2.43 3.47
N ILE A 34 -0.30 -2.00 2.81
CA ILE A 34 -0.25 -1.01 1.73
C ILE A 34 -0.64 0.35 2.30
N LEU A 35 0.28 1.30 2.22
CA LEU A 35 0.10 2.66 2.73
C LEU A 35 0.01 3.63 1.57
N GLU A 36 -1.10 4.37 1.47
CA GLU A 36 -1.17 5.49 0.53
C GLU A 36 -0.35 6.66 1.06
N PHE A 37 0.48 7.22 0.18
CA PHE A 37 1.29 8.38 0.50
C PHE A 37 0.41 9.63 0.50
N LEU A 38 -0.03 10.02 1.70
CA LEU A 38 -0.78 11.25 1.90
C LEU A 38 0.18 12.44 1.93
N VAL A 39 -0.06 13.38 1.02
CA VAL A 39 0.64 14.65 1.01
C VAL A 39 -0.02 15.59 2.00
N ASP A 40 0.59 15.75 3.17
CA ASP A 40 0.25 16.85 4.10
C ASP A 40 0.93 18.13 3.61
N GLU A 41 0.19 19.25 3.55
CA GLU A 41 0.70 20.56 3.09
C GLU A 41 1.98 20.97 3.83
N GLU A 42 2.11 20.60 5.12
CA GLU A 42 3.30 20.88 5.92
C GLU A 42 4.51 19.99 5.56
N ASN A 43 4.29 18.70 5.25
CA ASN A 43 5.35 17.76 4.87
C ASN A 43 5.78 17.90 3.40
N TYR A 44 4.87 18.36 2.55
CA TYR A 44 5.10 18.61 1.12
C TYR A 44 6.20 19.65 0.89
N ILE A 45 6.19 20.73 1.67
CA ILE A 45 7.09 21.87 1.51
C ILE A 45 8.54 21.53 1.89
N GLU A 46 8.78 20.60 2.82
CA GLU A 46 10.16 20.25 3.21
C GLU A 46 10.84 19.28 2.24
N PHE A 47 10.13 18.26 1.75
CA PHE A 47 10.71 17.22 0.89
C PHE A 47 10.72 17.58 -0.60
N PHE A 48 9.77 18.40 -1.05
CA PHE A 48 9.59 18.72 -2.47
C PHE A 48 9.80 20.21 -2.77
N LYS A 49 10.80 20.82 -2.10
CA LYS A 49 11.21 22.23 -2.30
C LYS A 49 11.47 22.66 -3.74
N ASP A 50 11.59 21.71 -4.66
CA ASP A 50 11.99 21.95 -6.05
C ASP A 50 11.04 21.34 -7.11
N VAL A 51 9.80 20.97 -6.76
CA VAL A 51 9.00 20.13 -7.66
C VAL A 51 7.57 20.61 -7.87
N SER A 52 7.21 20.70 -9.15
CA SER A 52 5.85 20.74 -9.70
C SER A 52 5.04 19.44 -9.47
N PHE A 53 5.24 18.74 -8.35
CA PHE A 53 4.59 17.45 -8.10
C PHE A 53 3.17 17.71 -7.58
N ILE A 54 2.20 17.61 -8.47
CA ILE A 54 0.80 17.67 -8.08
C ILE A 54 0.39 16.25 -7.69
N TYR A 55 -0.07 16.09 -6.44
CA TYR A 55 -0.69 14.85 -6.01
C TYR A 55 -1.89 14.54 -6.92
N ASP A 56 -1.87 13.34 -7.51
CA ASP A 56 -2.93 12.86 -8.39
C ASP A 56 -3.69 11.75 -7.66
N GLU A 57 -4.82 12.13 -7.09
CA GLU A 57 -5.68 11.24 -6.30
C GLU A 57 -6.19 10.06 -7.14
N ALA A 58 -6.58 10.32 -8.40
CA ALA A 58 -7.06 9.27 -9.30
C ALA A 58 -5.96 8.25 -9.60
N LYS A 59 -4.71 8.71 -9.76
CA LYS A 59 -3.56 7.83 -9.93
C LYS A 59 -3.26 7.00 -8.67
N SER A 60 -3.44 7.57 -7.48
CA SER A 60 -3.30 6.83 -6.21
C SER A 60 -4.35 5.72 -6.10
N GLU A 61 -5.60 6.02 -6.42
CA GLU A 61 -6.71 5.07 -6.45
C GLU A 61 -6.43 3.92 -7.44
N ASP A 62 -5.96 4.23 -8.65
CA ASP A 62 -5.55 3.24 -9.64
C ASP A 62 -4.44 2.30 -9.13
N PHE A 63 -3.51 2.83 -8.33
CA PHE A 63 -2.44 2.05 -7.72
C PHE A 63 -2.96 1.15 -6.60
N TRP A 64 -3.89 1.63 -5.79
CA TRP A 64 -4.54 0.84 -4.75
C TRP A 64 -5.24 -0.37 -5.37
N PHE A 65 -6.09 -0.16 -6.38
CA PHE A 65 -6.82 -1.26 -7.02
C PHE A 65 -5.89 -2.24 -7.71
N TYR A 66 -4.82 -1.73 -8.33
CA TYR A 66 -3.81 -2.61 -8.92
C TYR A 66 -3.10 -3.48 -7.87
N ALA A 67 -2.77 -2.92 -6.70
CA ALA A 67 -2.14 -3.67 -5.61
C ALA A 67 -3.11 -4.71 -5.02
N LEU A 68 -4.39 -4.34 -4.83
CA LEU A 68 -5.44 -5.26 -4.39
C LEU A 68 -5.50 -6.48 -5.31
N ASP A 69 -5.77 -6.25 -6.61
CA ASP A 69 -5.95 -7.33 -7.59
C ASP A 69 -4.70 -8.23 -7.66
N PHE A 70 -3.52 -7.61 -7.64
CA PHE A 70 -2.26 -8.35 -7.69
C PHE A 70 -2.07 -9.24 -6.46
N LEU A 71 -2.27 -8.70 -5.26
CA LEU A 71 -2.06 -9.44 -4.02
C LEU A 71 -3.10 -10.56 -3.85
N GLU A 72 -4.36 -10.31 -4.18
CA GLU A 72 -5.41 -11.35 -4.18
C GLU A 72 -5.10 -12.48 -5.16
N SER A 73 -4.63 -12.14 -6.36
CA SER A 73 -4.20 -13.15 -7.34
C SER A 73 -3.01 -14.00 -6.87
N ASN A 74 -2.25 -13.52 -5.88
CA ASN A 74 -1.13 -14.22 -5.24
C ASN A 74 -1.51 -14.87 -3.89
N GLY A 75 -2.79 -14.93 -3.54
CA GLY A 75 -3.30 -15.66 -2.37
C GLY A 75 -3.31 -14.87 -1.07
N TYR A 76 -3.08 -13.56 -1.13
CA TYR A 76 -3.24 -12.65 0.00
C TYR A 76 -4.68 -12.15 0.06
N MET A 77 -5.29 -12.21 1.23
CA MET A 77 -6.63 -11.68 1.46
C MET A 77 -6.53 -10.28 2.06
N ASN A 78 -7.23 -9.32 1.47
CA ASN A 78 -7.44 -8.02 2.09
C ASN A 78 -8.47 -8.17 3.21
N TYR A 79 -8.04 -8.02 4.46
CA TYR A 79 -8.92 -8.22 5.62
C TYR A 79 -9.24 -6.90 6.36
N GLU A 80 -8.49 -5.84 6.06
CA GLU A 80 -8.69 -4.47 6.52
C GLU A 80 -8.25 -3.49 5.44
N ILE A 81 -8.60 -2.21 5.60
CA ILE A 81 -8.40 -1.12 4.62
C ILE A 81 -7.01 -1.16 3.95
N SER A 82 -5.94 -1.33 4.73
CA SER A 82 -4.56 -1.37 4.22
C SER A 82 -3.86 -2.71 4.38
N ASN A 83 -4.48 -3.72 5.02
CA ASN A 83 -3.76 -4.92 5.46
C ASN A 83 -4.16 -6.18 4.68
N PHE A 84 -3.14 -6.96 4.34
CA PHE A 84 -3.24 -8.20 3.59
C PHE A 84 -2.50 -9.33 4.31
N THR A 85 -3.09 -10.53 4.36
CA THR A 85 -2.41 -11.72 4.90
C THR A 85 -2.65 -12.95 4.05
N LEU A 86 -1.78 -13.94 4.20
CA LEU A 86 -2.10 -15.30 3.78
C LEU A 86 -3.20 -15.87 4.69
N LYS A 87 -4.07 -16.71 4.11
CA LYS A 87 -5.13 -17.41 4.84
C LYS A 87 -4.61 -18.15 6.06
N GLY A 88 -5.26 -17.95 7.21
CA GLY A 88 -4.88 -18.55 8.50
C GLY A 88 -3.89 -17.71 9.33
N TYR A 89 -3.39 -16.60 8.80
CA TYR A 89 -2.56 -15.62 9.52
C TYR A 89 -3.33 -14.33 9.82
N GLU A 90 -4.67 -14.37 9.91
CA GLU A 90 -5.45 -13.17 10.19
C GLU A 90 -5.19 -12.69 11.62
N SER A 91 -4.61 -11.49 11.76
CA SER A 91 -4.39 -10.88 13.07
C SER A 91 -5.72 -10.37 13.62
N LYS A 92 -6.28 -11.05 14.63
CA LYS A 92 -7.55 -10.67 15.29
C LYS A 92 -7.49 -9.39 16.14
N HIS A 93 -6.35 -8.70 16.16
CA HIS A 93 -6.08 -7.65 17.14
C HIS A 93 -6.84 -6.35 16.90
N ASN A 94 -7.32 -6.08 15.68
CA ASN A 94 -8.08 -4.86 15.35
C ASN A 94 -9.60 -4.99 15.53
N LEU A 95 -10.14 -6.20 15.77
CA LEU A 95 -11.55 -6.38 16.14
C LEU A 95 -11.96 -5.58 17.40
N ARG A 96 -10.98 -5.24 18.26
CA ARG A 96 -11.22 -4.44 19.48
C ARG A 96 -11.57 -2.97 19.23
N TYR A 97 -11.32 -2.43 18.04
CA TYR A 97 -11.61 -1.02 17.75
C TYR A 97 -12.98 -0.78 17.09
N TRP A 98 -13.66 -1.85 16.64
CA TRP A 98 -14.93 -1.74 15.90
C TRP A 98 -16.17 -2.19 16.70
N GLU A 99 -15.99 -2.67 17.94
CA GLU A 99 -17.07 -2.94 18.91
C GLU A 99 -17.26 -1.78 19.91
N ALA A 100 -17.22 -0.52 19.44
CA ALA A 100 -17.56 0.66 20.25
C ALA A 100 -18.84 1.32 19.72
#